data_AF-C1L4G9-F1
#
_entry.id   AF-C1L4G9-F1
#
_cell.length_a   1.000
_cell.length_b   1.000
_cell.length_c   1.000
_cell.angle_alpha   90.00
_cell.angle_beta   90.00
_cell.angle_gamma   90.00
#
_symmetry.space_group_name_H-M   'P 1'
#
loop_
_entity.id
_entity.type
_entity.pdbx_description
1 polymer ?
#
loop_
_entity_poly.entity_id
_entity_poly.type
_entity_poly.pdbx_seq_one_letter_code
_entity_poly.pdbx_strand_id
1 'polypeptide(L)'
;MKKANIKLRVQQAYILQLSKRDEEANQVYQSVIRQRASDPALLAVAANNIVCINQDQNIFDSRKRIKMTSTDGLQFKLFSRQRIDMLINQALFYWYTNQMEACRAKLRAVLQDELNPRALLLSAAQLIKEKNVDKAVLLLESYLSKVTESQIDVEIPLALAQLNLRRISTTQLGHGIPQPKHALSVAQMLEDFLPKHLIHSPGVLSTRIALYLLASSGENAVQTRDDSMKEIVSCIKSTLHYYEESGEQNEVYSHLLDHCATFLLQQGEAKLAAELLEKQLARLESENWHGKQKNLITQVLVARLVRAYAQFNRPKAEQACKSLQPKDSLSEVDVDTLETTFMWGKVFKTSWPTK
;
A
#
# COMPACT_ATOMS: atom_id res chain seq x y z
N MET A 1 -5.26 -45.27 -14.46
CA MET A 1 -5.80 -44.71 -13.19
C MET A 1 -4.74 -44.18 -12.21
N LYS A 2 -3.69 -44.93 -11.83
CA LYS A 2 -2.70 -44.48 -10.81
C LYS A 2 -2.00 -43.13 -11.09
N LYS A 3 -1.65 -42.82 -12.35
CA LYS A 3 -0.99 -41.53 -12.71
C LYS A 3 -1.89 -40.29 -12.57
N ALA A 4 -3.20 -40.42 -12.83
CA ALA A 4 -4.15 -39.31 -12.69
C ALA A 4 -4.36 -38.93 -11.21
N ASN A 5 -4.34 -39.93 -10.32
CA ASN A 5 -4.47 -39.73 -8.88
C ASN A 5 -3.31 -38.87 -8.31
N ILE A 6 -2.07 -39.07 -8.76
CA ILE A 6 -0.92 -38.31 -8.26
C ILE A 6 -0.99 -36.82 -8.65
N LYS A 7 -1.45 -36.51 -9.87
CA LYS A 7 -1.64 -35.10 -10.30
C LYS A 7 -2.66 -34.38 -9.42
N LEU A 8 -3.79 -35.03 -9.12
CA LEU A 8 -4.81 -34.50 -8.22
C LEU A 8 -4.26 -34.29 -6.80
N ARG A 9 -3.43 -35.21 -6.29
CA ARG A 9 -2.79 -35.06 -4.96
C ARG A 9 -1.86 -33.85 -4.90
N VAL A 10 -1.08 -33.56 -5.95
CA VAL A 10 -0.23 -32.36 -6.01
C VAL A 10 -1.09 -31.09 -6.03
N GLN A 11 -2.21 -31.08 -6.77
CA GLN A 11 -3.14 -29.95 -6.78
C GLN A 11 -3.83 -29.76 -5.43
N GLN A 12 -4.25 -30.84 -4.76
CA GLN A 12 -4.82 -30.80 -3.41
C GLN A 12 -3.80 -30.24 -2.40
N ALA A 13 -2.54 -30.68 -2.47
CA ALA A 13 -1.48 -30.13 -1.65
C ALA A 13 -1.27 -28.63 -1.90
N TYR A 14 -1.43 -28.17 -3.14
CA TYR A 14 -1.35 -26.73 -3.46
C TYR A 14 -2.51 -25.94 -2.83
N ILE A 15 -3.72 -26.49 -2.83
CA ILE A 15 -4.86 -25.89 -2.13
C ILE A 15 -4.64 -25.84 -0.62
N LEU A 16 -4.06 -26.90 -0.03
CA LEU A 16 -3.68 -26.92 1.39
C LEU A 16 -2.64 -25.83 1.70
N GLN A 17 -1.63 -25.67 0.86
CA GLN A 17 -0.63 -24.61 0.99
C GLN A 17 -1.27 -23.22 0.91
N LEU A 18 -2.16 -22.97 -0.06
CA LEU A 18 -2.92 -21.72 -0.15
C LEU A 18 -3.79 -21.45 1.09
N SER A 19 -4.21 -22.52 1.78
CA SER A 19 -4.97 -22.47 3.03
C SER A 19 -4.09 -22.33 4.28
N LYS A 20 -2.79 -22.01 4.11
CA LYS A 20 -1.79 -21.89 5.20
C LYS A 20 -1.56 -23.18 6.00
N ARG A 21 -1.85 -24.35 5.41
CA ARG A 21 -1.63 -25.68 6.00
C ARG A 21 -0.36 -26.31 5.42
N ASP A 22 0.77 -25.64 5.63
CA ASP A 22 2.03 -25.93 4.95
C ASP A 22 2.62 -27.30 5.32
N GLU A 23 2.48 -27.72 6.58
CA GLU A 23 2.98 -29.03 7.02
C GLU A 23 2.30 -30.18 6.28
N GLU A 24 0.97 -30.15 6.19
CA GLU A 24 0.19 -31.16 5.47
C GLU A 24 0.48 -31.15 3.97
N ALA A 25 0.55 -29.95 3.37
CA ALA A 25 0.93 -29.79 1.98
C ALA A 25 2.32 -30.40 1.70
N ASN A 26 3.29 -30.10 2.57
CA ASN A 26 4.67 -30.61 2.46
C ASN A 26 4.71 -32.13 2.58
N GLN A 27 3.97 -32.74 3.52
CA GLN A 27 3.88 -34.19 3.64
C GLN A 27 3.39 -34.83 2.33
N VAL A 28 2.37 -34.25 1.71
CA VAL A 28 1.85 -34.74 0.43
C VAL A 28 2.89 -34.59 -0.67
N TYR A 29 3.53 -33.42 -0.83
CA TYR A 29 4.58 -33.21 -1.84
C TYR A 29 5.76 -34.16 -1.68
N GLN A 30 6.26 -34.34 -0.45
CA GLN A 30 7.34 -35.28 -0.16
C GLN A 30 6.93 -36.72 -0.49
N SER A 31 5.68 -37.10 -0.22
CA SER A 31 5.16 -38.42 -0.60
C SER A 31 5.16 -38.63 -2.11
N VAL A 32 4.78 -37.60 -2.89
CA VAL A 32 4.77 -37.64 -4.35
C VAL A 32 6.18 -37.79 -4.91
N ILE A 33 7.16 -37.08 -4.34
CA ILE A 33 8.56 -37.18 -4.77
C ILE A 33 9.14 -38.56 -4.42
N ARG A 34 8.86 -39.10 -3.23
CA ARG A 34 9.31 -40.44 -2.82
C ARG A 34 8.74 -41.55 -3.69
N GLN A 35 7.49 -41.42 -4.13
CA GLN A 35 6.83 -42.38 -5.02
C GLN A 35 7.44 -42.38 -6.44
N ARG A 36 8.42 -41.51 -6.74
CA ARG A 36 9.09 -41.37 -8.04
C ARG A 36 8.08 -41.40 -9.19
N ALA A 37 7.08 -40.51 -9.12
CA ALA A 37 6.13 -40.33 -10.21
C ALA A 37 6.89 -40.26 -11.54
N SER A 38 6.49 -41.06 -12.54
CA SER A 38 7.24 -41.18 -13.80
C SER A 38 7.28 -39.90 -14.65
N ASP A 39 6.60 -38.83 -14.22
CA ASP A 39 6.54 -37.56 -14.95
C ASP A 39 7.49 -36.53 -14.30
N PRO A 40 8.62 -36.20 -14.95
CA PRO A 40 9.58 -35.21 -14.45
C PRO A 40 8.95 -33.84 -14.21
N ALA A 41 7.95 -33.44 -15.00
CA ALA A 41 7.28 -32.16 -14.84
C ALA A 41 6.49 -32.08 -13.53
N LEU A 42 5.80 -33.17 -13.17
CA LEU A 42 5.05 -33.25 -11.91
C LEU A 42 5.98 -33.24 -10.70
N LEU A 43 7.12 -33.94 -10.79
CA LEU A 43 8.15 -33.92 -9.74
C LEU A 43 8.77 -32.54 -9.58
N ALA A 44 9.03 -31.83 -10.69
CA ALA A 44 9.53 -30.46 -10.66
C ALA A 44 8.53 -29.50 -10.00
N VAL A 45 7.23 -29.61 -10.31
CA VAL A 45 6.18 -28.79 -9.67
C VAL A 45 6.12 -29.04 -8.17
N ALA A 46 6.10 -30.31 -7.73
CA ALA A 46 6.11 -30.64 -6.31
C ALA A 46 7.40 -30.14 -5.61
N ALA A 47 8.56 -30.28 -6.26
CA ALA A 47 9.83 -29.81 -5.72
C ALA A 47 9.87 -28.28 -5.59
N ASN A 48 9.34 -27.55 -6.57
CA ASN A 48 9.22 -26.10 -6.54
C ASN A 48 8.35 -25.64 -5.37
N ASN A 49 7.21 -26.29 -5.14
CA ASN A 49 6.31 -25.91 -4.05
C ASN A 49 6.94 -26.17 -2.67
N ILE A 50 7.72 -27.24 -2.52
CA ILE A 50 8.52 -27.46 -1.30
C ILE A 50 9.52 -26.33 -1.08
N VAL A 51 10.18 -25.82 -2.13
CA VAL A 51 11.08 -24.66 -2.01
C VAL A 51 10.33 -23.44 -1.47
N CYS A 52 9.11 -23.19 -1.95
CA CYS A 52 8.27 -22.10 -1.45
C CYS A 52 7.94 -22.25 0.04
N ILE A 53 7.64 -23.47 0.50
CA ILE A 53 7.36 -23.75 1.92
C ILE A 53 8.63 -23.59 2.76
N ASN A 54 9.77 -24.06 2.26
CA ASN A 54 11.04 -24.03 2.98
C ASN A 54 11.63 -22.61 3.17
N GLN A 55 11.30 -21.69 2.26
CA GLN A 55 11.79 -20.30 2.25
C GLN A 55 13.31 -20.20 2.51
N ASP A 56 13.71 -19.50 3.57
CA ASP A 56 15.10 -19.26 3.99
C ASP A 56 15.61 -20.25 5.06
N GLN A 57 14.75 -21.13 5.59
CA GLN A 57 15.10 -22.02 6.70
C GLN A 57 15.86 -23.27 6.23
N ASN A 58 15.32 -23.99 5.24
CA ASN A 58 15.84 -25.31 4.82
C ASN A 58 16.67 -25.24 3.52
N ILE A 59 17.69 -24.36 3.50
CA ILE A 59 18.49 -24.03 2.30
C ILE A 59 19.08 -25.28 1.62
N PHE A 60 19.55 -26.27 2.40
CA PHE A 60 20.14 -27.50 1.85
C PHE A 60 19.15 -28.37 1.09
N ASP A 61 17.95 -28.61 1.66
CA ASP A 61 16.90 -29.35 0.95
C ASP A 61 16.42 -28.54 -0.25
N SER A 62 16.20 -27.23 -0.08
CA SER A 62 15.82 -26.33 -1.18
C SER A 62 16.82 -26.39 -2.34
N ARG A 63 18.14 -26.41 -2.08
CA ARG A 63 19.15 -26.59 -3.12
C ARG A 63 18.98 -27.88 -3.91
N LYS A 64 18.66 -28.99 -3.24
CA LYS A 64 18.39 -30.28 -3.90
C LYS A 64 17.13 -30.20 -4.77
N ARG A 65 16.07 -29.55 -4.27
CA ARG A 65 14.82 -29.35 -5.02
C ARG A 65 15.01 -28.43 -6.23
N ILE A 66 15.77 -27.34 -6.10
CA ILE A 66 16.09 -26.43 -7.21
C ILE A 66 16.76 -27.18 -8.38
N LYS A 67 17.66 -28.13 -8.10
CA LYS A 67 18.25 -28.97 -9.15
C LYS A 67 17.21 -29.80 -9.91
N MET A 68 16.21 -30.35 -9.20
CA MET A 68 15.10 -31.08 -9.83
C MET A 68 14.27 -30.18 -10.75
N THR A 69 14.08 -28.91 -10.39
CA THR A 69 13.36 -27.91 -11.21
C THR A 69 14.17 -27.39 -12.41
N SER A 70 15.46 -27.78 -12.52
CA SER A 70 16.37 -27.33 -13.59
C SER A 70 16.77 -28.47 -14.52
N THR A 71 16.00 -29.56 -14.57
CA THR A 71 16.28 -30.70 -15.45
C THR A 71 15.97 -30.34 -16.91
N ASP A 72 16.85 -30.74 -17.83
CA ASP A 72 16.68 -30.48 -19.26
C ASP A 72 15.39 -31.10 -19.82
N GLY A 73 14.74 -30.37 -20.72
CA GLY A 73 13.51 -30.80 -21.38
C GLY A 73 12.23 -30.54 -20.57
N LEU A 74 12.32 -30.05 -19.34
CA LEU A 74 11.16 -29.63 -18.54
C LEU A 74 10.38 -28.48 -19.20
N GLN A 75 11.07 -27.59 -19.91
CA GLN A 75 10.48 -26.44 -20.59
C GLN A 75 9.41 -26.82 -21.63
N PHE A 76 9.47 -28.02 -22.18
CA PHE A 76 8.50 -28.52 -23.17
C PHE A 76 7.29 -29.21 -22.54
N LYS A 77 7.31 -29.45 -21.22
CA LYS A 77 6.26 -30.16 -20.48
C LYS A 77 5.52 -29.28 -19.46
N LEU A 78 6.14 -28.17 -19.06
CA LEU A 78 5.57 -27.22 -18.11
C LEU A 78 4.75 -26.17 -18.84
N PHE A 79 3.66 -25.73 -18.22
CA PHE A 79 2.95 -24.55 -18.69
C PHE A 79 3.82 -23.30 -18.52
N SER A 80 3.60 -22.29 -19.38
CA SER A 80 4.41 -21.06 -19.35
C SER A 80 4.43 -20.43 -17.95
N ARG A 81 3.27 -20.39 -17.28
CA ARG A 81 3.17 -19.86 -15.92
C ARG A 81 4.00 -20.64 -14.90
N GLN A 82 3.95 -21.97 -14.95
CA GLN A 82 4.74 -22.83 -14.05
C GLN A 82 6.24 -22.62 -14.26
N ARG A 83 6.68 -22.46 -15.51
CA ARG A 83 8.07 -22.18 -15.83
C ARG A 83 8.52 -20.82 -15.29
N ILE A 84 7.69 -19.77 -15.44
CA ILE A 84 7.97 -18.44 -14.89
C ILE A 84 8.06 -18.49 -13.36
N ASP A 85 7.08 -19.10 -12.69
CA ASP A 85 7.06 -19.21 -11.23
C ASP A 85 8.28 -20.00 -10.72
N MET A 86 8.69 -21.08 -11.41
CA MET A 86 9.91 -21.83 -11.08
C MET A 86 11.18 -20.98 -11.23
N LEU A 87 11.30 -20.20 -12.30
CA LEU A 87 12.47 -19.34 -12.51
C LEU A 87 12.55 -18.24 -11.45
N ILE A 88 11.42 -17.63 -11.07
CA ILE A 88 11.36 -16.63 -10.00
C ILE A 88 11.74 -17.25 -8.65
N ASN A 89 11.22 -18.42 -8.32
CA ASN A 89 11.59 -19.12 -7.07
C ASN A 89 13.06 -19.52 -7.04
N GLN A 90 13.62 -19.95 -8.17
CA GLN A 90 15.06 -20.16 -8.34
C GLN A 90 15.85 -18.86 -8.08
N ALA A 91 15.41 -17.75 -8.68
CA ALA A 91 16.04 -16.44 -8.48
C ALA A 91 16.00 -16.00 -7.02
N LEU A 92 14.86 -16.18 -6.32
CA LEU A 92 14.71 -15.89 -4.90
C LEU A 92 15.68 -16.72 -4.06
N PHE A 93 15.76 -18.03 -4.31
CA PHE A 93 16.70 -18.91 -3.63
C PHE A 93 18.16 -18.42 -3.79
N TYR A 94 18.55 -18.05 -5.01
CA TYR A 94 19.89 -17.52 -5.26
C TYR A 94 20.11 -16.16 -4.60
N TRP A 95 19.08 -15.31 -4.53
CA TRP A 95 19.14 -14.04 -3.82
C TRP A 95 19.35 -14.25 -2.31
N TYR A 96 18.60 -15.16 -1.68
CA TYR A 96 18.76 -15.51 -0.25
C TYR A 96 20.14 -16.09 0.05
N THR A 97 20.65 -16.95 -0.83
CA THR A 97 21.97 -17.59 -0.68
C THR A 97 23.14 -16.74 -1.20
N ASN A 98 22.90 -15.47 -1.52
CA ASN A 98 23.91 -14.51 -1.98
C ASN A 98 24.65 -14.90 -3.28
N GLN A 99 24.02 -15.69 -4.15
CA GLN A 99 24.55 -16.11 -5.45
C GLN A 99 24.02 -15.18 -6.56
N MET A 100 24.51 -13.95 -6.61
CA MET A 100 23.92 -12.87 -7.43
C MET A 100 23.98 -13.11 -8.94
N GLU A 101 25.04 -13.74 -9.45
CA GLU A 101 25.15 -14.08 -10.88
C GLU A 101 24.07 -15.08 -11.31
N ALA A 102 23.85 -16.12 -10.50
CA ALA A 102 22.81 -17.10 -10.74
C ALA A 102 21.41 -16.46 -10.64
N CYS A 103 21.21 -15.57 -9.66
CA CYS A 103 19.97 -14.78 -9.53
C CYS A 103 19.69 -13.97 -10.80
N ARG A 104 20.67 -13.18 -11.28
CA ARG A 104 20.59 -12.39 -12.52
C ARG A 104 20.24 -13.24 -13.73
N ALA A 105 20.88 -14.40 -13.88
CA ALA A 105 20.66 -15.27 -15.03
C ALA A 105 19.20 -15.74 -15.09
N LYS A 106 18.61 -16.09 -13.94
CA LYS A 106 17.20 -16.52 -13.86
C LYS A 106 16.23 -15.38 -14.10
N LEU A 107 16.50 -14.19 -13.56
CA LEU A 107 15.68 -13.01 -13.78
C LEU A 107 15.70 -12.56 -15.24
N ARG A 108 16.88 -12.58 -15.88
CA ARG A 108 17.02 -12.26 -17.30
C ARG A 108 16.22 -13.22 -18.18
N ALA A 109 16.20 -14.51 -17.85
CA ALA A 109 15.39 -15.48 -18.59
C ALA A 109 13.88 -15.21 -18.49
N VAL A 110 13.38 -14.70 -17.35
CA VAL A 110 11.96 -14.32 -17.21
C VAL A 110 11.67 -13.04 -17.97
N LEU A 111 12.51 -12.01 -17.81
CA LEU A 111 12.31 -10.68 -18.38
C LEU A 111 12.53 -10.59 -19.89
N GLN A 112 13.15 -11.59 -20.51
CA GLN A 112 13.26 -11.71 -21.97
C GLN A 112 11.92 -12.05 -22.62
N ASP A 113 11.11 -12.88 -21.96
CA ASP A 113 9.86 -13.41 -22.51
C ASP A 113 8.64 -12.56 -22.12
N GLU A 114 8.64 -12.00 -20.90
CA GLU A 114 7.50 -11.28 -20.34
C GLU A 114 7.97 -10.17 -19.38
N LEU A 115 7.34 -8.99 -19.44
CA LEU A 115 7.49 -7.92 -18.45
C LEU A 115 6.79 -8.30 -17.14
N ASN A 116 7.37 -9.27 -16.42
CA ASN A 116 6.78 -9.80 -15.21
C ASN A 116 7.12 -8.91 -13.99
N PRO A 117 6.12 -8.35 -13.26
CA PRO A 117 6.34 -7.41 -12.16
C PRO A 117 7.15 -8.02 -11.01
N ARG A 118 6.93 -9.30 -10.69
CA ARG A 118 7.66 -10.00 -9.61
C ARG A 118 9.14 -10.12 -9.95
N ALA A 119 9.47 -10.41 -11.20
CA ALA A 119 10.86 -10.50 -11.66
C ALA A 119 11.53 -9.11 -11.66
N LEU A 120 10.80 -8.03 -12.00
CA LEU A 120 11.30 -6.66 -11.93
C LEU A 120 11.59 -6.23 -10.48
N LEU A 121 10.65 -6.46 -9.56
CA LEU A 121 10.84 -6.16 -8.14
C LEU A 121 12.03 -6.93 -7.55
N LEU A 122 12.18 -8.21 -7.89
CA LEU A 122 13.32 -9.00 -7.44
C LEU A 122 14.65 -8.53 -8.07
N SER A 123 14.62 -8.07 -9.33
CA SER A 123 15.79 -7.46 -9.98
C SER A 123 16.18 -6.14 -9.29
N ALA A 124 15.21 -5.30 -8.94
CA ALA A 124 15.45 -4.09 -8.15
C ALA A 124 16.03 -4.43 -6.76
N ALA A 125 15.45 -5.40 -6.05
CA ALA A 125 15.95 -5.88 -4.76
C ALA A 125 17.38 -6.46 -4.84
N GLN A 126 17.69 -7.18 -5.92
CA GLN A 126 19.05 -7.66 -6.20
C GLN A 126 20.02 -6.48 -6.40
N LEU A 127 19.67 -5.50 -7.23
CA LEU A 127 20.50 -4.31 -7.47
C LEU A 127 20.76 -3.51 -6.19
N ILE A 128 19.75 -3.36 -5.33
CA ILE A 128 19.89 -2.70 -4.02
C ILE A 128 20.87 -3.46 -3.12
N LYS A 129 20.78 -4.80 -3.08
CA LYS A 129 21.70 -5.64 -2.30
C LYS A 129 23.14 -5.56 -2.83
N GLU A 130 23.31 -5.25 -4.12
CA GLU A 130 24.60 -4.95 -4.76
C GLU A 130 25.03 -3.48 -4.64
N LYS A 131 24.34 -2.69 -3.82
CA LYS A 131 24.58 -1.25 -3.61
C LYS A 131 24.45 -0.40 -4.88
N ASN A 132 23.59 -0.81 -5.80
CA ASN A 132 23.28 -0.08 -7.04
C ASN A 132 21.84 0.45 -7.02
N VAL A 133 21.55 1.41 -6.13
CA VAL A 133 20.19 1.93 -5.92
C VAL A 133 19.68 2.66 -7.16
N ASP A 134 20.51 3.49 -7.81
CA ASP A 134 20.07 4.23 -9.01
C ASP A 134 19.70 3.30 -10.17
N LYS A 135 20.44 2.20 -10.34
CA LYS A 135 20.07 1.20 -11.37
C LYS A 135 18.75 0.53 -11.05
N ALA A 136 18.43 0.33 -9.77
CA ALA A 136 17.14 -0.23 -9.35
C ALA A 136 16.00 0.76 -9.65
N VAL A 137 16.20 2.05 -9.37
CA VAL A 137 15.26 3.13 -9.68
C VAL A 137 15.02 3.22 -11.20
N LEU A 138 16.10 3.33 -11.98
CA LEU A 138 16.05 3.40 -13.45
C LEU A 138 15.36 2.17 -14.06
N LEU A 139 15.57 0.98 -13.48
CA LEU A 139 14.90 -0.23 -13.94
C LEU A 139 13.37 -0.11 -13.82
N LEU A 140 12.87 0.33 -12.67
CA LEU A 140 11.43 0.48 -12.43
C LEU A 140 10.84 1.66 -13.23
N GLU A 141 11.54 2.78 -13.32
CA GLU A 141 11.14 3.93 -14.16
C GLU A 141 11.03 3.53 -15.64
N SER A 142 11.99 2.74 -16.14
CA SER A 142 11.98 2.25 -17.53
C SER A 142 10.83 1.29 -17.84
N TYR A 143 10.28 0.63 -16.82
CA TYR A 143 9.06 -0.17 -16.95
C TYR A 143 7.85 0.75 -17.04
N LEU A 144 7.73 1.71 -16.12
CA LEU A 144 6.60 2.65 -16.10
C LEU A 144 6.52 3.49 -17.37
N SER A 145 7.66 3.83 -18.00
CA SER A 145 7.68 4.56 -19.27
C SER A 145 7.22 3.73 -20.49
N LYS A 146 7.12 2.41 -20.37
CA LYS A 146 6.78 1.49 -21.48
C LYS A 146 5.35 0.98 -21.40
N VAL A 147 4.72 1.08 -20.24
CA VAL A 147 3.44 0.46 -19.93
C VAL A 147 2.35 1.54 -19.94
N THR A 148 1.18 1.22 -20.49
CA THR A 148 0.01 2.12 -20.47
C THR A 148 -0.73 2.00 -19.14
N GLU A 149 -1.49 3.02 -18.76
CA GLU A 149 -2.20 3.11 -17.45
C GLU A 149 -3.02 1.85 -17.09
N SER A 150 -3.65 1.19 -18.08
CA SER A 150 -4.45 -0.02 -17.88
C SER A 150 -3.66 -1.30 -17.60
N GLN A 151 -2.34 -1.26 -17.78
CA GLN A 151 -1.42 -2.39 -17.65
C GLN A 151 -0.45 -2.24 -16.47
N ILE A 152 -0.52 -1.13 -15.73
CA ILE A 152 0.42 -0.86 -14.64
C ILE A 152 0.15 -1.82 -13.48
N ASP A 153 1.14 -2.66 -13.19
CA ASP A 153 1.19 -3.42 -11.94
C ASP A 153 1.47 -2.46 -10.78
N VAL A 154 0.46 -2.19 -9.95
CA VAL A 154 0.46 -1.20 -8.85
C VAL A 154 1.63 -1.37 -7.88
N GLU A 155 2.12 -2.59 -7.70
CA GLU A 155 3.26 -2.88 -6.84
C GLU A 155 4.54 -2.17 -7.32
N ILE A 156 4.67 -1.89 -8.62
CA ILE A 156 5.85 -1.23 -9.20
C ILE A 156 5.94 0.25 -8.81
N PRO A 157 4.95 1.13 -9.07
CA PRO A 157 5.03 2.53 -8.64
C PRO A 157 5.11 2.66 -7.12
N LEU A 158 4.45 1.77 -6.35
CA LEU A 158 4.58 1.78 -4.88
C LEU A 158 5.99 1.41 -4.41
N ALA A 159 6.61 0.40 -5.01
CA ALA A 159 8.00 0.05 -4.70
C ALA A 159 8.97 1.18 -5.09
N LEU A 160 8.76 1.80 -6.27
CA LEU A 160 9.54 2.94 -6.71
C LEU A 160 9.39 4.15 -5.77
N ALA A 161 8.17 4.42 -5.29
CA ALA A 161 7.90 5.45 -4.31
C ALA A 161 8.68 5.19 -3.01
N GLN A 162 8.60 3.96 -2.49
CA GLN A 162 9.34 3.57 -1.29
C GLN A 162 10.86 3.72 -1.46
N LEU A 163 11.40 3.36 -2.63
CA LEU A 163 12.83 3.50 -2.92
C LEU A 163 13.25 4.96 -2.97
N ASN A 164 12.52 5.81 -3.70
CA ASN A 164 12.83 7.23 -3.81
C ASN A 164 12.77 7.95 -2.46
N LEU A 165 11.77 7.63 -1.61
CA LEU A 165 11.67 8.20 -0.27
C LEU A 165 12.83 7.78 0.65
N ARG A 166 13.36 6.56 0.48
CA ARG A 166 14.50 6.06 1.27
C ARG A 166 15.86 6.39 0.67
N ARG A 167 15.92 6.91 -0.56
CA ARG A 167 17.19 7.15 -1.24
C ARG A 167 17.95 8.30 -0.58
N ILE A 168 19.14 7.99 -0.04
CA ILE A 168 20.10 8.99 0.45
C ILE A 168 21.13 9.30 -0.64
N SER A 169 21.63 8.26 -1.31
CA SER A 169 22.64 8.38 -2.36
C SER A 169 22.44 7.30 -3.42
N THR A 170 23.31 7.33 -4.44
CA THR A 170 23.32 6.38 -5.56
C THR A 170 23.52 4.92 -5.12
N THR A 171 24.05 4.71 -3.90
CA THR A 171 24.43 3.39 -3.37
C THR A 171 23.76 3.04 -2.04
N GLN A 172 23.10 3.98 -1.36
CA GLN A 172 22.61 3.80 0.00
C GLN A 172 21.13 4.18 0.16
N LEU A 173 20.42 3.30 0.88
CA LEU A 173 19.09 3.55 1.41
C LEU A 173 19.17 3.92 2.88
N GLY A 174 18.39 4.92 3.27
CA GLY A 174 18.25 5.44 4.61
C GLY A 174 17.06 4.92 5.37
N HIS A 175 17.11 5.21 6.67
CA HIS A 175 15.97 5.17 7.58
C HIS A 175 15.84 6.59 8.15
N GLY A 176 14.66 7.18 8.09
CA GLY A 176 14.44 8.54 8.58
C GLY A 176 13.47 9.33 7.71
N ILE A 177 13.46 10.64 7.93
CA ILE A 177 12.61 11.58 7.20
C ILE A 177 13.12 11.69 5.75
N PRO A 178 12.27 11.47 4.74
CA PRO A 178 12.64 11.63 3.34
C PRO A 178 13.13 13.05 3.02
N GLN A 179 13.99 13.18 2.01
CA GLN A 179 14.38 14.48 1.49
C GLN A 179 13.16 15.19 0.87
N PRO A 180 12.92 16.49 1.12
CA PRO A 180 11.77 17.22 0.58
C PRO A 180 11.63 17.10 -0.95
N LYS A 181 12.75 17.11 -1.69
CA LYS A 181 12.79 16.89 -3.14
C LYS A 181 12.20 15.54 -3.56
N HIS A 182 12.57 14.47 -2.85
CA HIS A 182 12.03 13.13 -3.13
C HIS A 182 10.57 13.04 -2.73
N ALA A 183 10.16 13.71 -1.64
CA ALA A 183 8.77 13.74 -1.21
C ALA A 183 7.86 14.34 -2.28
N LEU A 184 8.23 15.51 -2.83
CA LEU A 184 7.48 16.16 -3.90
C LEU A 184 7.39 15.30 -5.16
N SER A 185 8.54 14.77 -5.61
CA SER A 185 8.58 13.92 -6.81
C SER A 185 7.74 12.65 -6.65
N VAL A 186 7.72 12.05 -5.46
CA VAL A 186 6.90 10.86 -5.19
C VAL A 186 5.41 11.23 -5.12
N ALA A 187 5.04 12.38 -4.54
CA ALA A 187 3.63 12.81 -4.50
C ALA A 187 3.02 12.98 -5.91
N GLN A 188 3.80 13.52 -6.84
CA GLN A 188 3.44 13.68 -8.26
C GLN A 188 3.41 12.32 -8.98
N MET A 189 4.45 11.51 -8.79
CA MET A 189 4.55 10.18 -9.40
C MET A 189 3.39 9.25 -9.01
N LEU A 190 2.92 9.32 -7.75
CA LEU A 190 1.74 8.54 -7.34
C LEU A 190 0.47 8.98 -8.07
N GLU A 191 0.31 10.26 -8.38
CA GLU A 191 -0.82 10.78 -9.17
C GLU A 191 -0.75 10.35 -10.63
N ASP A 192 0.45 10.31 -11.20
CA ASP A 192 0.65 9.94 -12.61
C ASP A 192 0.43 8.46 -12.89
N PHE A 193 0.75 7.56 -11.95
CA PHE A 193 0.77 6.11 -12.20
C PHE A 193 -0.23 5.28 -11.41
N LEU A 194 -0.84 5.80 -10.32
CA LEU A 194 -1.82 5.01 -9.58
C LEU A 194 -3.21 5.09 -10.22
N PRO A 195 -3.95 3.97 -10.29
CA PRO A 195 -5.31 3.98 -10.81
C PRO A 195 -6.25 4.78 -9.89
N LYS A 196 -7.32 5.34 -10.48
CA LYS A 196 -8.30 6.21 -9.80
C LYS A 196 -8.79 5.71 -8.43
N HIS A 197 -9.13 4.43 -8.32
CA HIS A 197 -9.62 3.85 -7.05
C HIS A 197 -8.55 3.84 -5.94
N LEU A 198 -7.27 3.75 -6.29
CA LEU A 198 -6.16 3.77 -5.33
C LEU A 198 -5.72 5.17 -4.98
N ILE A 199 -5.59 6.07 -5.95
CA ILE A 199 -5.16 7.47 -5.70
C ILE A 199 -6.14 8.20 -4.76
N HIS A 200 -7.43 7.83 -4.80
CA HIS A 200 -8.49 8.33 -3.92
C HIS A 200 -8.73 7.47 -2.68
N SER A 201 -7.93 6.42 -2.45
CA SER A 201 -8.01 5.69 -1.19
C SER A 201 -7.53 6.58 -0.03
N PRO A 202 -8.14 6.51 1.18
CA PRO A 202 -7.77 7.39 2.29
C PRO A 202 -6.28 7.27 2.67
N GLY A 203 -5.71 6.07 2.55
CA GLY A 203 -4.29 5.82 2.83
C GLY A 203 -3.35 6.55 1.86
N VAL A 204 -3.67 6.52 0.55
CA VAL A 204 -2.85 7.23 -0.45
C VAL A 204 -3.05 8.74 -0.35
N LEU A 205 -4.28 9.22 -0.15
CA LEU A 205 -4.53 10.64 0.09
C LEU A 205 -3.74 11.16 1.30
N SER A 206 -3.83 10.46 2.44
CA SER A 206 -3.09 10.84 3.65
C SER A 206 -1.58 10.85 3.41
N THR A 207 -1.07 9.86 2.65
CA THR A 207 0.34 9.81 2.26
C THR A 207 0.72 11.01 1.40
N ARG A 208 -0.05 11.34 0.35
CA ARG A 208 0.21 12.52 -0.50
C ARG A 208 0.20 13.82 0.28
N ILE A 209 -0.75 14.01 1.19
CA ILE A 209 -0.80 15.18 2.07
C ILE A 209 0.49 15.29 2.89
N ALA A 210 0.93 14.19 3.52
CA ALA A 210 2.17 14.18 4.29
C ALA A 210 3.40 14.50 3.42
N LEU A 211 3.44 14.03 2.17
CA LEU A 211 4.54 14.31 1.25
C LEU A 211 4.60 15.79 0.83
N TYR A 212 3.45 16.43 0.53
CA TYR A 212 3.42 17.86 0.21
C TYR A 212 3.76 18.73 1.43
N LEU A 213 3.31 18.35 2.63
CA LEU A 213 3.74 19.03 3.85
C LEU A 213 5.24 18.90 4.08
N LEU A 214 5.82 17.73 3.82
CA LEU A 214 7.26 17.52 3.92
C LEU A 214 8.03 18.32 2.86
N ALA A 215 7.49 18.46 1.65
CA ALA A 215 8.09 19.26 0.58
C ALA A 215 8.21 20.76 0.93
N SER A 216 7.34 21.27 1.80
CA SER A 216 7.31 22.66 2.27
C SER A 216 7.85 22.88 3.68
N SER A 217 8.37 21.83 4.34
CA SER A 217 8.85 21.91 5.72
C SER A 217 10.37 21.76 5.81
N GLY A 218 10.99 22.55 6.68
CA GLY A 218 12.42 22.46 7.03
C GLY A 218 13.36 23.28 6.13
N GLU A 219 14.66 23.20 6.44
CA GLU A 219 15.70 24.02 5.79
C GLU A 219 15.88 23.72 4.29
N ASN A 220 15.56 22.50 3.86
CA ASN A 220 15.67 22.04 2.48
C ASN A 220 14.32 22.00 1.74
N ALA A 221 13.35 22.80 2.18
CA ALA A 221 12.05 22.89 1.51
C ALA A 221 12.23 23.23 0.01
N VAL A 222 11.51 22.49 -0.83
CA VAL A 222 11.56 22.64 -2.30
C VAL A 222 10.31 23.32 -2.85
N GLN A 223 9.31 23.52 -2.00
CA GLN A 223 8.02 24.11 -2.35
C GLN A 223 7.59 25.08 -1.25
N THR A 224 6.90 26.17 -1.61
CA THR A 224 6.33 27.07 -0.61
C THR A 224 5.15 26.40 0.09
N ARG A 225 4.86 26.83 1.32
CA ARG A 225 3.71 26.31 2.07
C ARG A 225 2.38 26.58 1.34
N ASP A 226 2.26 27.72 0.66
CA ASP A 226 1.06 28.07 -0.12
C ASP A 226 0.88 27.12 -1.32
N ASP A 227 1.95 26.84 -2.06
CA ASP A 227 1.90 25.92 -3.19
C ASP A 227 1.59 24.49 -2.73
N SER A 228 2.22 24.00 -1.66
CA SER A 228 1.89 22.68 -1.10
C SER A 228 0.45 22.60 -0.61
N MET A 229 -0.08 23.68 -0.02
CA MET A 229 -1.48 23.73 0.41
C MET A 229 -2.46 23.70 -0.77
N LYS A 230 -2.14 24.36 -1.89
CA LYS A 230 -2.94 24.27 -3.13
C LYS A 230 -3.03 22.83 -3.63
N GLU A 231 -1.91 22.12 -3.67
CA GLU A 231 -1.87 20.70 -4.07
C GLU A 231 -2.68 19.82 -3.12
N ILE A 232 -2.54 20.03 -1.80
CA ILE A 232 -3.29 19.29 -0.79
C ILE A 232 -4.81 19.52 -0.95
N VAL A 233 -5.23 20.77 -1.12
CA VAL A 233 -6.64 21.12 -1.35
C VAL A 233 -7.16 20.46 -2.63
N SER A 234 -6.36 20.46 -3.71
CA SER A 234 -6.67 19.77 -4.96
C SER A 234 -6.90 18.27 -4.74
N CYS A 235 -5.98 17.61 -4.02
CA CYS A 235 -6.07 16.19 -3.67
C CYS A 235 -7.36 15.86 -2.90
N ILE A 236 -7.67 16.67 -1.87
CA ILE A 236 -8.87 16.49 -1.04
C ILE A 236 -10.12 16.64 -1.89
N LYS A 237 -10.22 17.72 -2.68
CA LYS A 237 -11.39 17.97 -3.54
C LYS A 237 -11.60 16.86 -4.56
N SER A 238 -10.53 16.46 -5.25
CA SER A 238 -10.56 15.38 -6.24
C SER A 238 -11.01 14.06 -5.61
N THR A 239 -10.50 13.73 -4.42
CA THR A 239 -10.90 12.52 -3.69
C THR A 239 -12.37 12.57 -3.28
N LEU A 240 -12.84 13.67 -2.67
CA LEU A 240 -14.24 13.79 -2.27
C LEU A 240 -15.19 13.68 -3.48
N HIS A 241 -14.83 14.34 -4.58
CA HIS A 241 -15.58 14.25 -5.83
C HIS A 241 -15.66 12.80 -6.36
N TYR A 242 -14.55 12.04 -6.30
CA TYR A 242 -14.56 10.63 -6.70
C TYR A 242 -15.55 9.78 -5.89
N TYR A 243 -15.61 9.93 -4.56
CA TYR A 243 -16.59 9.19 -3.74
C TYR A 243 -18.04 9.61 -4.05
N GLU A 244 -18.26 10.88 -4.36
CA GLU A 244 -19.57 11.41 -4.71
C GLU A 244 -20.07 10.88 -6.06
N GLU A 245 -19.21 10.88 -7.07
CA GLU A 245 -19.52 10.34 -8.40
C GLU A 245 -19.70 8.82 -8.39
N SER A 246 -18.91 8.12 -7.57
CA SER A 246 -18.99 6.66 -7.42
C SER A 246 -20.25 6.22 -6.64
N GLY A 247 -20.96 7.16 -6.00
CA GLY A 247 -22.11 6.86 -5.14
C GLY A 247 -21.74 6.18 -3.83
N GLU A 248 -20.45 6.10 -3.49
CA GLU A 248 -19.93 5.42 -2.30
C GLU A 248 -19.95 6.35 -1.09
N GLN A 249 -21.12 6.89 -0.75
CA GLN A 249 -21.30 7.73 0.44
C GLN A 249 -21.43 6.88 1.72
N ASN A 250 -20.48 5.97 1.91
CA ASN A 250 -20.39 5.04 3.05
C ASN A 250 -19.71 5.69 4.28
N GLU A 251 -19.44 4.88 5.30
CA GLU A 251 -18.71 5.29 6.51
C GLU A 251 -17.31 5.86 6.20
N VAL A 252 -16.63 5.32 5.18
CA VAL A 252 -15.30 5.82 4.78
C VAL A 252 -15.38 7.26 4.30
N TYR A 253 -16.37 7.58 3.47
CA TYR A 253 -16.59 8.96 2.99
C TYR A 253 -16.99 9.91 4.15
N SER A 254 -17.77 9.42 5.13
CA SER A 254 -18.08 10.17 6.36
C SER A 254 -16.81 10.52 7.15
N HIS A 255 -15.96 9.53 7.43
CA HIS A 255 -14.68 9.75 8.10
C HIS A 255 -13.76 10.68 7.30
N LEU A 256 -13.76 10.56 5.97
CA LEU A 256 -12.95 11.41 5.12
C LEU A 256 -13.35 12.88 5.24
N LEU A 257 -14.64 13.20 5.24
CA LEU A 257 -15.13 14.57 5.46
C LEU A 257 -14.65 15.13 6.80
N ASP A 258 -14.81 14.36 7.87
CA ASP A 258 -14.42 14.77 9.22
C ASP A 258 -12.91 15.02 9.36
N HIS A 259 -12.09 14.11 8.83
CA HIS A 259 -10.63 14.22 8.89
C HIS A 259 -10.13 15.37 8.01
N CYS A 260 -10.63 15.51 6.78
CA CYS A 260 -10.24 16.59 5.89
C CYS A 260 -10.66 17.96 6.44
N ALA A 261 -11.87 18.10 6.98
CA ALA A 261 -12.33 19.34 7.60
C ALA A 261 -11.45 19.72 8.81
N THR A 262 -11.13 18.73 9.66
CA THR A 262 -10.28 18.95 10.83
C THR A 262 -8.88 19.39 10.42
N PHE A 263 -8.29 18.72 9.43
CA PHE A 263 -6.99 19.06 8.88
C PHE A 263 -6.97 20.47 8.29
N LEU A 264 -7.91 20.79 7.39
CA LEU A 264 -8.00 22.09 6.73
C LEU A 264 -8.15 23.23 7.76
N LEU A 265 -8.96 23.02 8.79
CA LEU A 265 -9.16 23.99 9.87
C LEU A 265 -7.87 24.23 10.69
N GLN A 266 -7.04 23.19 10.88
CA GLN A 266 -5.73 23.32 11.51
C GLN A 266 -4.70 24.04 10.63
N GLN A 267 -4.81 23.89 9.30
CA GLN A 267 -3.91 24.56 8.35
C GLN A 267 -4.31 26.01 8.06
N GLY A 268 -5.47 26.49 8.54
CA GLY A 268 -5.99 27.85 8.30
C GLY A 268 -6.96 27.96 7.13
N GLU A 269 -7.30 26.84 6.48
CA GLU A 269 -8.25 26.77 5.36
C GLU A 269 -9.70 26.72 5.84
N ALA A 270 -10.09 27.72 6.63
CA ALA A 270 -11.36 27.73 7.36
C ALA A 270 -12.59 27.71 6.45
N LYS A 271 -12.51 28.34 5.27
CA LYS A 271 -13.63 28.36 4.30
C LYS A 271 -13.96 26.96 3.81
N LEU A 272 -12.96 26.24 3.31
CA LEU A 272 -13.11 24.86 2.83
C LEU A 272 -13.50 23.91 3.96
N ALA A 273 -12.91 24.09 5.15
CA ALA A 273 -13.31 23.30 6.32
C ALA A 273 -14.80 23.49 6.66
N ALA A 274 -15.32 24.72 6.60
CA ALA A 274 -16.74 25.00 6.82
C ALA A 274 -17.63 24.31 5.78
N GLU A 275 -17.26 24.36 4.49
CA GLU A 275 -17.99 23.69 3.40
C GLU A 275 -18.10 22.17 3.63
N LEU A 276 -17.01 21.52 4.05
CA LEU A 276 -17.02 20.08 4.35
C LEU A 276 -17.87 19.72 5.57
N LEU A 277 -17.84 20.57 6.61
CA LEU A 277 -18.67 20.38 7.82
C LEU A 277 -20.16 20.56 7.53
N GLU A 278 -20.53 21.54 6.72
CA GLU A 278 -21.93 21.72 6.27
C GLU A 278 -22.41 20.52 5.47
N LYS A 279 -21.55 19.99 4.57
CA LYS A 279 -21.86 18.80 3.80
C LYS A 279 -22.11 17.58 4.67
N GLN A 280 -21.28 17.38 5.69
CA GLN A 280 -21.42 16.29 6.64
C GLN A 280 -22.70 16.42 7.48
N LEU A 281 -23.04 17.64 7.91
CA LEU A 281 -24.29 17.92 8.62
C LEU A 281 -25.52 17.60 7.76
N ALA A 282 -25.54 18.05 6.51
CA ALA A 282 -26.63 17.78 5.57
C ALA A 282 -26.83 16.27 5.33
N ARG A 283 -25.74 15.50 5.28
CA ARG A 283 -25.80 14.03 5.18
C ARG A 283 -26.43 13.40 6.41
N LEU A 284 -25.99 13.78 7.61
CA LEU A 284 -26.56 13.28 8.86
C LEU A 284 -28.04 13.62 9.00
N GLU A 285 -28.48 14.77 8.50
CA GLU A 285 -29.90 15.15 8.47
C GLU A 285 -30.72 14.27 7.51
N SER A 286 -30.15 13.92 6.35
CA SER A 286 -30.80 13.05 5.36
C SER A 286 -30.89 11.58 5.79
N GLU A 287 -29.95 11.13 6.63
CA GLU A 287 -29.97 9.78 7.19
C GLU A 287 -31.05 9.70 8.29
N ASN A 288 -31.97 8.73 8.16
CA ASN A 288 -32.99 8.37 9.16
C ASN A 288 -32.38 7.73 10.43
N TRP A 289 -31.27 8.27 10.89
CA TRP A 289 -30.65 7.92 12.15
C TRP A 289 -31.28 8.77 13.25
N HIS A 290 -31.74 8.13 14.31
CA HIS A 290 -32.25 8.78 15.52
C HIS A 290 -31.54 8.22 16.75
N GLY A 291 -31.13 9.11 17.67
CA GLY A 291 -30.54 8.69 18.94
C GLY A 291 -29.61 9.73 19.56
N LYS A 292 -29.23 9.48 20.82
CA LYS A 292 -28.32 10.33 21.60
C LYS A 292 -26.95 10.51 20.91
N GLN A 293 -26.49 9.49 20.19
CA GLN A 293 -25.21 9.50 19.47
C GLN A 293 -25.21 10.49 18.29
N LYS A 294 -26.28 10.54 17.50
CA LYS A 294 -26.43 11.50 16.39
C LYS A 294 -26.39 12.93 16.93
N ASN A 295 -27.14 13.22 17.99
CA ASN A 295 -27.16 14.55 18.61
C ASN A 295 -25.76 14.98 19.09
N LEU A 296 -24.99 14.07 19.70
CA LEU A 296 -23.63 14.37 20.13
C LEU A 296 -22.73 14.70 18.94
N ILE A 297 -22.75 13.87 17.89
CA ILE A 297 -21.94 14.08 16.68
C ILE A 297 -22.32 15.41 16.00
N THR A 298 -23.61 15.69 15.85
CA THR A 298 -24.11 16.97 15.31
C THR A 298 -23.61 18.15 16.13
N GLN A 299 -23.65 18.09 17.47
CA GLN A 299 -23.11 19.16 18.33
C GLN A 299 -21.60 19.36 18.12
N VAL A 300 -20.81 18.29 17.99
CA VAL A 300 -19.36 18.40 17.71
C VAL A 300 -19.11 19.06 16.34
N LEU A 301 -19.86 18.66 15.31
CA LEU A 301 -19.73 19.23 13.98
C LEU A 301 -20.11 20.71 13.95
N VAL A 302 -21.23 21.09 14.59
CA VAL A 302 -21.65 22.49 14.71
C VAL A 302 -20.61 23.31 15.47
N ALA A 303 -20.02 22.80 16.56
CA ALA A 303 -18.95 23.50 17.28
C ALA A 303 -17.71 23.74 16.41
N ARG A 304 -17.30 22.74 15.61
CA ARG A 304 -16.22 22.89 14.63
C ARG A 304 -16.57 23.90 13.53
N LEU A 305 -17.84 23.92 13.10
CA LEU A 305 -18.34 24.84 12.08
C LEU A 305 -18.34 26.29 12.58
N VAL A 306 -18.77 26.51 13.83
CA VAL A 306 -18.66 27.83 14.49
C VAL A 306 -17.20 28.27 14.55
N ARG A 307 -16.27 27.38 14.93
CA ARG A 307 -14.83 27.69 14.94
C ARG A 307 -14.29 28.05 13.56
N ALA A 308 -14.73 27.36 12.51
CA ALA A 308 -14.37 27.69 11.13
C ALA A 308 -14.92 29.07 10.73
N TYR A 309 -16.22 29.31 10.94
CA TYR A 309 -16.86 30.57 10.59
C TYR A 309 -16.31 31.77 11.37
N ALA A 310 -15.89 31.60 12.62
CA ALA A 310 -15.28 32.67 13.40
C ALA A 310 -14.03 33.28 12.73
N GLN A 311 -13.33 32.52 11.87
CA GLN A 311 -12.13 33.00 11.19
C GLN A 311 -12.42 33.88 9.96
N PHE A 312 -13.62 33.80 9.37
CA PHE A 312 -13.90 34.51 8.10
C PHE A 312 -15.34 35.05 7.92
N ASN A 313 -16.31 34.63 8.73
CA ASN A 313 -17.71 35.03 8.64
C ASN A 313 -18.40 35.01 10.03
N ARG A 314 -18.26 36.11 10.77
CA ARG A 314 -18.85 36.28 12.11
C ARG A 314 -20.39 36.12 12.15
N PRO A 315 -21.17 36.70 11.22
CA PRO A 315 -22.63 36.50 11.21
C PRO A 315 -23.04 35.02 11.10
N LYS A 316 -22.40 34.25 10.23
CA LYS A 316 -22.67 32.80 10.12
C LYS A 316 -22.23 32.03 11.36
N ALA A 317 -21.12 32.43 11.99
CA ALA A 317 -20.69 31.83 13.25
C ALA A 317 -21.74 32.00 14.35
N GLU A 318 -22.33 33.20 14.48
CA GLU A 318 -23.39 33.50 15.44
C GLU A 318 -24.67 32.71 15.15
N GLN A 319 -25.04 32.54 13.86
CA GLN A 319 -26.18 31.72 13.46
C GLN A 319 -25.98 30.24 13.80
N ALA A 320 -24.81 29.68 13.48
CA ALA A 320 -24.46 28.30 13.83
C ALA A 320 -24.34 28.09 15.35
N CYS A 321 -23.93 29.12 16.11
CA CYS A 321 -23.87 29.04 17.56
C CYS A 321 -25.26 28.92 18.20
N LYS A 322 -26.28 29.58 17.62
CA LYS A 322 -27.67 29.49 18.12
C LYS A 322 -28.27 28.09 18.03
N SER A 323 -27.76 27.23 17.15
CA SER A 323 -28.21 25.83 17.06
C SER A 323 -27.52 24.90 18.06
N LEU A 324 -26.46 25.35 18.74
CA LEU A 324 -25.86 24.63 19.85
C LEU A 324 -26.80 24.70 21.07
N GLN A 325 -27.28 23.54 21.52
CA GLN A 325 -27.96 23.45 22.81
C GLN A 325 -26.90 23.48 23.91
N PRO A 326 -26.94 24.44 24.84
CA PRO A 326 -26.08 24.40 26.02
C PRO A 326 -26.41 23.15 26.84
N LYS A 327 -25.41 22.34 27.18
CA LYS A 327 -25.58 21.32 28.23
C LYS A 327 -25.39 22.00 29.58
N ASP A 328 -26.41 21.93 30.45
CA ASP A 328 -26.36 22.48 31.81
C ASP A 328 -25.34 21.77 32.73
N SER A 329 -24.84 20.59 32.32
CA SER A 329 -23.72 19.90 32.96
C SER A 329 -23.14 18.86 32.01
N LEU A 330 -21.84 18.95 31.70
CA LEU A 330 -21.09 17.92 31.00
C LEU A 330 -20.70 16.81 31.99
N SER A 331 -21.03 15.55 31.69
CA SER A 331 -20.54 14.42 32.47
C SER A 331 -19.07 14.11 32.14
N GLU A 332 -18.31 13.55 33.07
CA GLU A 332 -16.89 13.20 32.87
C GLU A 332 -16.68 12.28 31.65
N VAL A 333 -17.63 11.36 31.40
CA VAL A 333 -17.65 10.50 30.22
C VAL A 333 -17.90 11.28 28.92
N ASP A 334 -18.76 12.30 28.95
CA ASP A 334 -18.96 13.17 27.78
C ASP A 334 -17.67 13.97 27.48
N VAL A 335 -16.95 14.40 28.51
CA VAL A 335 -15.66 15.11 28.38
C VAL A 335 -14.61 14.17 27.78
N ASP A 336 -14.46 12.95 28.28
CA ASP A 336 -13.52 11.96 27.71
C ASP A 336 -13.88 11.59 26.26
N THR A 337 -15.17 11.54 25.92
CA THR A 337 -15.62 11.23 24.54
C THR A 337 -15.38 12.42 23.61
N LEU A 338 -15.60 13.65 24.08
CA LEU A 338 -15.24 14.87 23.37
C LEU A 338 -13.72 14.97 23.21
N GLU A 339 -12.96 14.77 24.29
CA GLU A 339 -11.50 14.79 24.29
C GLU A 339 -10.94 13.73 23.37
N THR A 340 -11.42 12.48 23.39
CA THR A 340 -10.99 11.46 22.42
C THR A 340 -11.32 11.89 20.99
N THR A 341 -12.52 12.41 20.72
CA THR A 341 -12.93 12.96 19.41
C THR A 341 -12.10 14.18 18.97
N PHE A 342 -11.56 14.96 19.92
CA PHE A 342 -10.61 16.06 19.71
C PHE A 342 -9.13 15.59 19.65
N MET A 343 -8.81 14.44 20.26
CA MET A 343 -7.47 13.89 20.46
C MET A 343 -7.04 12.86 19.41
N TRP A 344 -7.93 12.47 18.48
CA TRP A 344 -7.54 11.80 17.22
C TRP A 344 -6.64 12.66 16.30
N GLY A 345 -6.10 13.79 16.80
CA GLY A 345 -5.03 14.58 16.20
C GLY A 345 -3.74 14.68 17.05
N LYS A 346 -3.62 13.95 18.17
CA LYS A 346 -2.45 13.97 19.06
C LYS A 346 -2.00 12.59 19.53
N VAL A 347 -1.65 11.68 18.61
CA VAL A 347 -0.60 10.67 18.87
C VAL A 347 0.16 10.36 17.56
N PHE A 348 1.12 11.21 17.19
CA PHE A 348 2.39 10.71 16.66
C PHE A 348 3.38 10.73 17.83
N LYS A 349 3.23 9.79 18.77
CA LYS A 349 4.36 9.43 19.62
C LYS A 349 5.28 8.57 18.76
N THR A 350 6.38 9.15 18.35
CA THR A 350 7.58 8.47 17.88
C THR A 350 8.11 7.57 19.00
N SER A 351 7.54 6.37 19.14
CA SER A 351 8.17 5.28 19.87
C SER A 351 8.57 4.20 18.87
N TRP A 352 9.72 4.40 18.24
CA TRP A 352 10.44 3.28 17.63
C TRP A 352 10.95 2.40 18.77
N PRO A 353 10.62 1.10 18.82
CA PRO A 353 11.26 0.19 19.76
C PRO A 353 12.72 0.03 19.35
N THR A 354 13.62 0.58 20.15
CA THR A 354 15.01 0.12 20.20
C THR A 354 15.05 -1.26 20.84
N LYS A 355 15.31 -2.28 20.04
CA LYS A 355 16.26 -3.35 20.35
C LYS A 355 16.58 -4.15 19.09
#